data_AF-A0A6G8CR72-F1
#
_entry.id   AF-A0A6G8CR72-F1
#
_cell.length_a   1.000
_cell.length_b   1.000
_cell.length_c   1.000
_cell.angle_alpha   90.00
_cell.angle_beta   90.00
_cell.angle_gamma   90.00
#
_symmetry.space_group_name_H-M   'P 1'
#
loop_
_entity.id
_entity.type
_entity.pdbx_description
1 polymer ?
#
loop_
_entity_poly.entity_id
_entity_poly.type
_entity_poly.pdbx_seq_one_letter_code
_entity_poly.pdbx_strand_id
1 'polypeptide(L)'
;MNETLQSNAARIRQQFAEKRVQGLRAKDAAEALQLPEGAVVAAHQGEHTEPLKATALRGEWLEILKALEACGTVMALTRNESTVHEKDGVYQQLSATGPIGIALSREIDLRLFFMHWRAGFAVTESAAKADKPAMRSLQFYDHHGVAVHKIYAREATDMQAWDALIERFASGADDNVAFDAPKPRKPVPPDADIDVSGLRDAWAAMKDTHEFFEMLRRFGAERQQALRLTQGAFTEALAEDSVTRLLNDAAGSGVSIMVFVPNPGCIQIHTGPVSNIRPLDTASGARWINVLDKGFNLHLRTDLIGATWLVRKPTADGIVTSVEVFDQSGDLMAMFFGERKPGMHELEGWRDLVAQLPRAGQREEVAA
;
A
#
# COMPACT_ATOMS: atom_id res chain seq x y z
N MET A 1 -30.19 -13.89 -18.84
CA MET A 1 -29.03 -13.07 -18.39
C MET A 1 -28.86 -13.11 -16.87
N ASN A 2 -29.93 -12.96 -16.08
CA ASN A 2 -29.88 -13.04 -14.61
C ASN A 2 -29.52 -14.43 -14.04
N GLU A 3 -30.07 -15.52 -14.59
CA GLU A 3 -29.76 -16.88 -14.09
C GLU A 3 -28.30 -17.29 -14.29
N THR A 4 -27.68 -16.89 -15.42
CA THR A 4 -26.27 -17.18 -15.70
C THR A 4 -25.32 -16.42 -14.78
N LEU A 5 -25.63 -15.17 -14.45
CA LEU A 5 -24.87 -14.36 -13.48
C LEU A 5 -25.03 -14.89 -12.05
N GLN A 6 -26.25 -15.27 -11.64
CA GLN A 6 -26.51 -15.88 -10.33
C GLN A 6 -25.86 -17.26 -10.18
N SER A 7 -25.92 -18.10 -11.21
CA SER A 7 -25.24 -19.39 -11.26
C SER A 7 -23.72 -19.25 -11.15
N ASN A 8 -23.14 -18.22 -11.79
CA ASN A 8 -21.71 -17.95 -11.70
C ASN A 8 -21.31 -17.44 -10.30
N ALA A 9 -22.11 -16.56 -9.68
CA ALA A 9 -21.86 -16.06 -8.33
C ALA A 9 -21.88 -17.19 -7.28
N ALA A 10 -22.88 -18.09 -7.33
CA ALA A 10 -22.95 -19.23 -6.42
C ALA A 10 -21.71 -20.13 -6.51
N ARG A 11 -21.24 -20.41 -7.73
CA ARG A 11 -20.01 -21.19 -7.97
C ARG A 11 -18.77 -20.49 -7.41
N ILE A 12 -18.63 -19.18 -7.62
CA ILE A 12 -17.51 -18.40 -7.09
C ILE A 12 -17.49 -18.48 -5.56
N ARG A 13 -18.63 -18.29 -4.89
CA ARG A 13 -18.69 -18.34 -3.43
C ARG A 13 -18.32 -19.72 -2.88
N GLN A 14 -18.84 -20.79 -3.47
CA GLN A 14 -18.51 -22.15 -3.06
C GLN A 14 -17.01 -22.43 -3.19
N GLN A 15 -16.42 -22.15 -4.37
CA GLN A 15 -15.00 -22.38 -4.61
C GLN A 15 -14.12 -21.53 -3.68
N PHE A 16 -14.54 -20.29 -3.40
CA PHE A 16 -13.84 -19.43 -2.46
C PHE A 16 -13.89 -20.00 -1.04
N ALA A 17 -15.06 -20.44 -0.56
CA ALA A 17 -15.21 -21.05 0.76
C ALA A 17 -14.32 -22.30 0.92
N GLU A 18 -14.23 -23.15 -0.11
CA GLU A 18 -13.33 -24.31 -0.12
C GLU A 18 -11.86 -23.91 0.06
N LYS A 19 -11.40 -22.85 -0.61
CA LYS A 19 -10.04 -22.33 -0.42
C LYS A 19 -9.82 -21.72 0.97
N ARG A 20 -10.81 -21.02 1.51
CA ARG A 20 -10.73 -20.44 2.86
C ARG A 20 -10.62 -21.51 3.94
N VAL A 21 -11.33 -22.63 3.80
CA VAL A 21 -11.21 -23.79 4.71
C VAL A 21 -9.82 -24.42 4.68
N GLN A 22 -9.11 -24.34 3.55
CA GLN A 22 -7.70 -24.78 3.43
C GLN A 22 -6.70 -23.82 4.10
N GLY A 23 -7.17 -22.73 4.72
CA GLY A 23 -6.35 -21.76 5.43
C GLY A 23 -5.80 -20.62 4.57
N LEU A 24 -6.16 -20.56 3.28
CA LEU A 24 -5.74 -19.46 2.41
C LEU A 24 -6.36 -18.15 2.86
N ARG A 25 -5.60 -17.05 2.80
CA ARG A 25 -6.13 -15.70 3.02
C ARG A 25 -7.05 -15.32 1.84
N ALA A 26 -7.90 -14.30 2.02
CA ALA A 26 -8.86 -13.90 1.00
C ALA A 26 -8.21 -13.56 -0.36
N LYS A 27 -7.04 -12.88 -0.35
CA LYS A 27 -6.23 -12.63 -1.56
C LYS A 27 -5.84 -13.94 -2.25
N ASP A 28 -5.12 -14.79 -1.54
CA ASP A 28 -4.58 -16.05 -2.07
C ASP A 28 -5.69 -16.99 -2.55
N ALA A 29 -6.85 -16.97 -1.87
CA ALA A 29 -8.03 -17.71 -2.29
C ALA A 29 -8.60 -17.18 -3.61
N ALA A 30 -8.72 -15.86 -3.78
CA ALA A 30 -9.16 -15.26 -5.05
C ALA A 30 -8.19 -15.56 -6.21
N GLU A 31 -6.88 -15.50 -5.94
CA GLU A 31 -5.83 -15.85 -6.90
C GLU A 31 -5.87 -17.32 -7.30
N ALA A 32 -6.11 -18.23 -6.35
CA ALA A 32 -6.28 -19.65 -6.63
C ALA A 32 -7.52 -19.94 -7.50
N LEU A 33 -8.50 -19.03 -7.51
CA LEU A 33 -9.67 -19.06 -8.40
C LEU A 33 -9.40 -18.38 -9.76
N GLN A 34 -8.23 -17.74 -9.93
CA GLN A 34 -7.87 -16.89 -11.08
C GLN A 34 -8.89 -15.76 -11.29
N LEU A 35 -9.39 -15.19 -10.20
CA LEU A 35 -10.33 -14.07 -10.21
C LEU A 35 -9.76 -12.88 -9.45
N PRO A 36 -10.06 -11.64 -9.88
CA PRO A 36 -9.72 -10.47 -9.10
C PRO A 36 -10.50 -10.48 -7.79
N GLU A 37 -9.85 -10.03 -6.71
CA GLU A 37 -10.40 -10.04 -5.36
C GLU A 37 -11.75 -9.29 -5.28
N GLY A 38 -11.87 -8.16 -5.98
CA GLY A 38 -13.11 -7.38 -6.07
C GLY A 38 -14.26 -8.18 -6.69
N ALA A 39 -14.01 -9.02 -7.70
CA ALA A 39 -15.06 -9.86 -8.31
C ALA A 39 -15.52 -10.97 -7.36
N VAL A 40 -14.60 -11.53 -6.58
CA VAL A 40 -14.94 -12.52 -5.54
C VAL A 40 -15.80 -11.87 -4.47
N VAL A 41 -15.45 -10.68 -3.98
CA VAL A 41 -16.27 -9.95 -3.00
C VAL A 41 -17.63 -9.56 -3.57
N ALA A 42 -17.68 -9.07 -4.81
CA ALA A 42 -18.93 -8.74 -5.49
C ALA A 42 -19.87 -9.95 -5.63
N ALA A 43 -19.34 -11.18 -5.77
CA ALA A 43 -20.14 -12.40 -5.82
C ALA A 43 -20.81 -12.77 -4.48
N HIS A 44 -20.44 -12.12 -3.37
CA HIS A 44 -21.03 -12.31 -2.04
C HIS A 44 -22.10 -11.26 -1.70
N GLN A 45 -22.61 -10.56 -2.70
CA GLN A 45 -23.79 -9.71 -2.57
C GLN A 45 -25.08 -10.54 -2.61
N GLY A 46 -26.14 -9.96 -2.04
CA GLY A 46 -27.47 -10.56 -1.99
C GLY A 46 -27.61 -11.70 -0.97
N GLU A 47 -28.75 -12.38 -1.01
CA GLU A 47 -29.05 -13.45 -0.07
C GLU A 47 -28.39 -14.78 -0.45
N HIS A 48 -27.67 -15.38 0.49
CA HIS A 48 -27.08 -16.72 0.39
C HIS A 48 -26.65 -17.20 1.79
N THR A 49 -26.09 -18.41 1.93
CA THR A 49 -25.71 -19.00 3.23
C THR A 49 -24.22 -18.92 3.57
N GLU A 50 -23.38 -18.51 2.63
CA GLU A 50 -21.91 -18.47 2.83
C GLU A 50 -21.47 -17.46 3.92
N PRO A 51 -20.35 -17.71 4.63
CA PRO A 51 -19.91 -16.91 5.79
C PRO A 51 -19.58 -15.44 5.48
N LEU A 52 -19.07 -15.15 4.29
CA LEU A 52 -18.73 -13.81 3.84
C LEU A 52 -19.98 -13.17 3.21
N LYS A 53 -20.31 -11.95 3.62
CA LYS A 53 -21.39 -11.12 3.08
C LYS A 53 -20.82 -9.80 2.60
N ALA A 54 -21.29 -9.30 1.47
CA ALA A 54 -20.92 -8.01 0.92
C ALA A 54 -22.16 -7.16 0.64
N THR A 55 -22.11 -5.90 1.05
CA THR A 55 -23.06 -4.86 0.67
C THR A 55 -22.30 -3.83 -0.16
N ALA A 56 -22.69 -3.63 -1.42
CA ALA A 56 -22.07 -2.59 -2.23
C ALA A 56 -22.35 -1.19 -1.66
N LEU A 57 -21.39 -0.31 -1.84
CA LEU A 57 -21.41 1.07 -1.39
C LEU A 57 -21.43 2.00 -2.60
N ARG A 58 -22.15 3.12 -2.49
CA ARG A 58 -22.16 4.15 -3.51
C ARG A 58 -20.79 4.80 -3.66
N GLY A 59 -20.53 5.34 -4.86
CA GLY A 59 -19.27 5.98 -5.28
C GLY A 59 -18.84 7.25 -4.54
N GLU A 60 -19.40 7.52 -3.36
CA GLU A 60 -19.17 8.73 -2.57
C GLU A 60 -17.92 8.58 -1.68
N TRP A 61 -16.79 8.18 -2.27
CA TRP A 61 -15.59 7.70 -1.55
C TRP A 61 -15.09 8.65 -0.46
N LEU A 62 -14.96 9.94 -0.77
CA LEU A 62 -14.51 10.94 0.20
C LEU A 62 -15.47 11.05 1.39
N GLU A 63 -16.78 11.01 1.14
CA GLU A 63 -17.80 11.15 2.18
C GLU A 63 -17.91 9.90 3.04
N ILE A 64 -17.72 8.72 2.46
CA ILE A 64 -17.56 7.46 3.20
C ILE A 64 -16.37 7.55 4.15
N LEU A 65 -15.20 7.97 3.65
CA LEU A 65 -13.99 8.05 4.46
C LEU A 65 -14.08 9.13 5.55
N LYS A 66 -14.75 10.27 5.29
CA LYS A 66 -15.02 11.28 6.32
C LYS A 66 -15.94 10.75 7.42
N ALA A 67 -16.96 9.97 7.06
CA ALA A 67 -17.90 9.41 8.03
C ALA A 67 -17.25 8.44 9.02
N LEU A 68 -16.08 7.86 8.67
CA LEU A 68 -15.31 7.01 9.58
C LEU A 68 -14.79 7.75 10.82
N GLU A 69 -14.72 9.09 10.82
CA GLU A 69 -14.34 9.85 12.00
C GLU A 69 -15.23 9.52 13.20
N ALA A 70 -16.54 9.36 12.97
CA ALA A 70 -17.51 9.00 14.00
C ALA A 70 -17.36 7.56 14.51
N CYS A 71 -16.70 6.68 13.75
CA CYS A 71 -16.45 5.29 14.14
C CYS A 71 -15.29 5.15 15.13
N GLY A 72 -14.54 6.23 15.40
CA GLY A 72 -13.36 6.19 16.26
C GLY A 72 -12.21 5.39 15.64
N THR A 73 -11.48 4.64 16.47
CA THR A 73 -10.29 3.91 16.02
C THR A 73 -10.67 2.69 15.19
N VAL A 74 -10.12 2.63 13.97
CA VAL A 74 -10.21 1.51 13.04
C VAL A 74 -8.80 1.14 12.58
N MET A 75 -8.65 0.10 11.75
CA MET A 75 -7.39 -0.17 11.06
C MET A 75 -7.48 0.06 9.57
N ALA A 76 -6.59 0.91 9.06
CA ALA A 76 -6.35 1.15 7.65
C ALA A 76 -5.32 0.14 7.10
N LEU A 77 -5.67 -0.54 6.01
CA LEU A 77 -4.80 -1.46 5.29
C LEU A 77 -4.64 -1.01 3.84
N THR A 78 -3.41 -0.73 3.46
CA THR A 78 -3.01 -0.52 2.06
C THR A 78 -1.89 -1.49 1.73
N ARG A 79 -1.90 -2.03 0.51
CA ARG A 79 -0.89 -2.98 0.06
C ARG A 79 -0.62 -2.86 -1.43
N ASN A 80 0.55 -3.35 -1.83
CA ASN A 80 0.84 -3.83 -3.17
C ASN A 80 1.11 -5.35 -3.11
N GLU A 81 1.67 -5.93 -4.17
CA GLU A 81 1.92 -7.37 -4.23
C GLU A 81 2.92 -7.86 -3.17
N SER A 82 3.91 -7.05 -2.87
CA SER A 82 5.05 -7.44 -2.03
C SER A 82 4.97 -6.93 -0.59
N THR A 83 4.18 -5.90 -0.34
CA THR A 83 4.19 -5.15 0.92
C THR A 83 2.78 -4.87 1.41
N VAL A 84 2.52 -5.15 2.69
CA VAL A 84 1.28 -4.81 3.40
C VAL A 84 1.59 -3.80 4.50
N HIS A 85 0.81 -2.73 4.55
CA HIS A 85 0.88 -1.67 5.57
C HIS A 85 -0.45 -1.61 6.31
N GLU A 86 -0.41 -1.84 7.61
CA GLU A 86 -1.56 -1.79 8.51
C GLU A 86 -1.33 -0.72 9.58
N LYS A 87 -2.29 0.17 9.76
CA LYS A 87 -2.18 1.29 10.67
C LYS A 87 -3.49 1.50 11.42
N ASP A 88 -3.44 1.42 12.74
CA ASP A 88 -4.61 1.76 13.57
C ASP A 88 -4.67 3.29 13.74
N GLY A 89 -5.88 3.85 13.69
CA GLY A 89 -6.09 5.28 13.94
C GLY A 89 -7.49 5.76 13.64
N VAL A 90 -7.72 7.06 13.84
CA VAL A 90 -8.97 7.75 13.49
C VAL A 90 -8.83 8.49 12.15
N TYR A 91 -9.83 8.35 11.28
CA TYR A 91 -9.92 9.05 10.00
C TYR A 91 -10.29 10.52 10.24
N GLN A 92 -9.29 11.41 10.21
CA GLN A 92 -9.48 12.84 10.48
C GLN A 92 -8.79 13.70 9.40
N GLN A 93 -9.21 14.96 9.33
CA GLN A 93 -8.63 15.96 8.43
C GLN A 93 -8.65 15.51 6.95
N LEU A 94 -9.72 14.83 6.53
CA LEU A 94 -9.91 14.43 5.15
C LEU A 94 -10.36 15.61 4.28
N SER A 95 -9.65 15.81 3.19
CA SER A 95 -9.99 16.80 2.17
C SER A 95 -9.66 16.28 0.77
N ALA A 96 -10.20 16.92 -0.26
CA ALA A 96 -9.87 16.59 -1.65
C ALA A 96 -9.84 17.83 -2.52
N THR A 97 -8.98 17.80 -3.54
CA THR A 97 -8.96 18.75 -4.65
C THR A 97 -9.11 17.96 -5.94
N GLY A 98 -10.29 18.06 -6.58
CA GLY A 98 -10.63 17.21 -7.72
C GLY A 98 -10.61 15.72 -7.33
N PRO A 99 -9.97 14.83 -8.11
CA PRO A 99 -9.92 13.40 -7.82
C PRO A 99 -8.86 13.02 -6.78
N ILE A 100 -8.08 13.98 -6.26
CA ILE A 100 -6.98 13.72 -5.33
C ILE A 100 -7.44 14.07 -3.92
N GLY A 101 -7.49 13.06 -3.06
CA GLY A 101 -7.81 13.17 -1.64
C GLY A 101 -6.56 13.08 -0.76
N ILE A 102 -6.65 13.63 0.44
CA ILE A 102 -5.63 13.52 1.48
C ILE A 102 -6.33 13.28 2.82
N ALA A 103 -5.78 12.36 3.62
CA ALA A 103 -6.03 12.29 5.05
C ALA A 103 -4.70 12.67 5.72
N LEU A 104 -4.71 13.69 6.57
CA LEU A 104 -3.48 14.21 7.18
C LEU A 104 -3.63 14.26 8.69
N SER A 105 -3.61 13.08 9.32
CA SER A 105 -3.47 12.97 10.77
C SER A 105 -2.17 12.24 11.12
N ARG A 106 -1.76 12.30 12.39
CA ARG A 106 -0.56 11.58 12.83
C ARG A 106 -0.71 10.06 12.72
N GLU A 107 -1.94 9.57 12.84
CA GLU A 107 -2.22 8.13 12.83
C GLU A 107 -2.56 7.65 11.41
N ILE A 108 -3.52 8.30 10.76
CA ILE A 108 -3.98 7.98 9.41
C ILE A 108 -3.48 9.06 8.45
N ASP A 109 -2.37 8.77 7.78
CA ASP A 109 -1.79 9.62 6.74
C ASP A 109 -1.89 8.90 5.38
N LEU A 110 -2.69 9.47 4.48
CA LEU A 110 -3.05 8.88 3.19
C LEU A 110 -2.89 9.90 2.06
N ARG A 111 -2.43 9.44 0.91
CA ARG A 111 -2.67 10.10 -0.39
C ARG A 111 -3.63 9.22 -1.18
N LEU A 112 -4.76 9.78 -1.60
CA LEU A 112 -5.87 9.07 -2.20
C LEU A 112 -6.06 9.53 -3.64
N PHE A 113 -6.13 8.59 -4.57
CA PHE A 113 -6.27 8.86 -5.99
C PHE A 113 -7.60 8.29 -6.48
N PHE A 114 -8.71 9.00 -6.21
CA PHE A 114 -10.08 8.51 -6.42
C PHE A 114 -10.40 8.18 -7.88
N MET A 115 -9.65 8.72 -8.86
CA MET A 115 -9.76 8.33 -10.27
C MET A 115 -9.44 6.85 -10.53
N HIS A 116 -8.75 6.18 -9.61
CA HIS A 116 -8.49 4.74 -9.70
C HIS A 116 -9.54 3.88 -8.98
N TRP A 117 -10.39 4.47 -8.12
CA TRP A 117 -11.35 3.75 -7.30
C TRP A 117 -12.61 3.45 -8.11
N ARG A 118 -13.02 2.18 -8.14
CA ARG A 118 -14.15 1.68 -8.94
C ARG A 118 -15.29 1.15 -8.09
N ALA A 119 -14.98 0.36 -7.08
CA ALA A 119 -15.97 -0.37 -6.28
C ALA A 119 -15.66 -0.25 -4.79
N GLY A 120 -16.70 -0.19 -3.96
CA GLY A 120 -16.60 -0.24 -2.51
C GLY A 120 -17.62 -1.22 -1.95
N PHE A 121 -17.22 -2.01 -0.95
CA PHE A 121 -18.09 -2.98 -0.29
C PHE A 121 -17.93 -2.91 1.22
N ALA A 122 -19.04 -2.88 1.95
CA ALA A 122 -19.06 -3.26 3.35
C ALA A 122 -19.12 -4.79 3.44
N VAL A 123 -18.08 -5.39 4.03
CA VAL A 123 -17.90 -6.83 4.12
C VAL A 123 -18.00 -7.28 5.56
N THR A 124 -18.84 -8.28 5.81
CA THR A 124 -18.90 -9.01 7.07
C THR A 124 -18.52 -10.47 6.82
N GLU A 125 -17.50 -10.97 7.48
CA GLU A 125 -17.11 -12.38 7.44
C GLU A 125 -17.32 -13.01 8.81
N SER A 126 -18.22 -13.99 8.88
CA SER A 126 -18.49 -14.71 10.12
C SER A 126 -17.24 -15.43 10.61
N ALA A 127 -16.96 -15.40 11.90
CA ALA A 127 -15.79 -16.07 12.43
C ALA A 127 -15.88 -17.59 12.28
N ALA A 128 -14.74 -18.25 12.03
CA ALA A 128 -14.67 -19.71 11.93
C ALA A 128 -15.00 -20.43 13.25
N LYS A 129 -14.91 -19.73 14.38
CA LYS A 129 -15.34 -20.21 15.70
C LYS A 129 -16.43 -19.28 16.23
N ALA A 130 -17.50 -19.86 16.79
CA ALA A 130 -18.69 -19.14 17.23
C ALA A 130 -18.45 -18.16 18.40
N ASP A 131 -17.31 -18.27 19.09
CA ASP A 131 -16.92 -17.43 20.23
C ASP A 131 -16.21 -16.13 19.82
N LYS A 132 -15.88 -15.97 18.53
CA LYS A 132 -15.22 -14.75 18.02
C LYS A 132 -16.21 -13.86 17.27
N PRO A 133 -16.08 -12.52 17.41
CA PRO A 133 -16.91 -11.60 16.65
C PRO A 133 -16.63 -11.74 15.15
N ALA A 134 -17.66 -11.49 14.34
CA ALA A 134 -17.50 -11.41 12.89
C ALA A 134 -16.53 -10.28 12.52
N MET A 135 -15.72 -10.52 11.50
CA MET A 135 -14.82 -9.51 10.96
C MET A 135 -15.63 -8.54 10.10
N ARG A 136 -15.61 -7.25 10.44
CA ARG A 136 -16.29 -6.19 9.67
C ARG A 136 -15.26 -5.28 9.02
N SER A 137 -15.48 -4.98 7.74
CA SER A 137 -14.56 -4.15 6.97
C SER A 137 -15.25 -3.35 5.87
N LEU A 138 -14.66 -2.23 5.47
CA LEU A 138 -14.92 -1.57 4.19
C LEU A 138 -13.77 -1.91 3.25
N GLN A 139 -14.07 -2.32 2.02
CA GLN A 139 -13.06 -2.77 1.06
C GLN A 139 -13.27 -2.08 -0.28
N PHE A 140 -12.22 -1.44 -0.79
CA PHE A 140 -12.25 -0.64 -2.01
C PHE A 140 -11.32 -1.23 -3.07
N TYR A 141 -11.79 -1.20 -4.31
CA TYR A 141 -11.17 -1.88 -5.45
C TYR A 141 -11.05 -0.95 -6.65
N ASP A 142 -10.03 -1.19 -7.47
CA ASP A 142 -9.81 -0.47 -8.71
C ASP A 142 -10.65 -1.02 -9.87
N HIS A 143 -10.46 -0.44 -11.06
CA HIS A 143 -11.17 -0.81 -12.28
C HIS A 143 -10.96 -2.27 -12.69
N HIS A 144 -9.89 -2.92 -12.21
CA HIS A 144 -9.53 -4.31 -12.49
C HIS A 144 -9.88 -5.25 -11.33
N GLY A 145 -10.49 -4.73 -10.26
CA GLY A 145 -10.86 -5.52 -9.08
C GLY A 145 -9.67 -5.82 -8.16
N VAL A 146 -8.57 -5.08 -8.29
CA VAL A 146 -7.43 -5.15 -7.37
C VAL A 146 -7.72 -4.27 -6.15
N ALA A 147 -7.40 -4.77 -4.94
CA ALA A 147 -7.63 -4.02 -3.72
C ALA A 147 -6.80 -2.73 -3.68
N VAL A 148 -7.49 -1.60 -3.48
CA VAL A 148 -6.89 -0.28 -3.31
C VAL A 148 -6.68 0.03 -1.84
N HIS A 149 -7.72 -0.16 -1.03
CA HIS A 149 -7.69 0.20 0.38
C HIS A 149 -8.73 -0.61 1.14
N LYS A 150 -8.42 -0.95 2.40
CA LYS A 150 -9.38 -1.63 3.29
C LYS A 150 -9.35 -0.99 4.67
N ILE A 151 -10.52 -0.91 5.29
CA ILE A 151 -10.68 -0.48 6.67
C ILE A 151 -11.30 -1.62 7.46
N TYR A 152 -10.70 -2.02 8.56
CA TYR A 152 -11.23 -3.04 9.45
C TYR A 152 -11.67 -2.43 10.77
N ALA A 153 -12.84 -2.85 11.26
CA ALA A 153 -13.24 -2.56 12.62
C ALA A 153 -12.24 -3.17 13.61
N ARG A 154 -12.08 -2.49 14.73
CA ARG A 154 -11.30 -2.88 15.91
C ARG A 154 -12.23 -2.96 17.10
N GLU A 155 -11.73 -3.50 18.20
CA GLU A 155 -12.47 -3.54 19.46
C GLU A 155 -12.92 -2.15 19.92
N ALA A 156 -12.11 -1.12 19.63
CA ALA A 156 -12.40 0.28 19.97
C ALA A 156 -13.31 1.01 18.94
N THR A 157 -13.75 0.33 17.88
CA THR A 157 -14.62 0.95 16.87
C THR A 157 -16.03 1.12 17.42
N ASP A 158 -16.60 2.31 17.27
CA ASP A 158 -18.02 2.55 17.53
C ASP A 158 -18.87 1.84 16.47
N MET A 159 -19.43 0.70 16.85
CA MET A 159 -20.20 -0.14 15.95
C MET A 159 -21.58 0.44 15.60
N GLN A 160 -22.13 1.34 16.43
CA GLN A 160 -23.37 2.03 16.10
C GLN A 160 -23.13 3.05 14.98
N ALA A 161 -22.06 3.82 15.08
CA ALA A 161 -21.64 4.74 14.02
C ALA A 161 -21.25 3.98 12.74
N TRP A 162 -20.58 2.84 12.86
CA TRP A 162 -20.23 1.96 11.74
C TRP A 162 -21.47 1.47 10.98
N ASP A 163 -22.47 0.97 11.70
CA ASP A 163 -23.70 0.45 11.08
C ASP A 163 -24.51 1.57 10.41
N ALA A 164 -24.59 2.75 11.04
CA ALA A 164 -25.20 3.94 10.45
C ALA A 164 -24.46 4.44 9.19
N LEU A 165 -23.13 4.33 9.15
CA LEU A 165 -22.32 4.64 7.97
C LEU A 165 -22.68 3.69 6.82
N ILE A 166 -22.72 2.37 7.07
CA ILE A 166 -23.06 1.39 6.05
C ILE A 166 -24.48 1.64 5.52
N GLU A 167 -25.46 1.82 6.41
CA GLU A 167 -26.84 2.10 6.01
C GLU A 167 -26.93 3.36 5.15
N ARG A 168 -26.21 4.42 5.54
CA ARG A 168 -26.17 5.68 4.78
C ARG A 168 -25.61 5.49 3.38
N PHE A 169 -24.57 4.69 3.19
CA PHE A 169 -23.81 4.60 1.93
C PHE A 169 -24.08 3.35 1.09
N ALA A 170 -24.90 2.41 1.56
CA ALA A 170 -25.29 1.23 0.79
C ALA A 170 -25.89 1.63 -0.57
N SER A 171 -25.50 0.91 -1.62
CA SER A 171 -26.16 0.99 -2.94
C SER A 171 -27.39 0.08 -2.97
N GLY A 172 -28.29 0.31 -3.93
CA GLY A 172 -29.41 -0.59 -4.19
C GLY A 172 -28.95 -1.97 -4.65
N ALA A 173 -29.82 -2.97 -4.47
CA ALA A 173 -29.52 -4.39 -4.70
C ALA A 173 -29.10 -4.78 -6.14
N ASP A 174 -29.33 -3.89 -7.12
CA ASP A 174 -29.05 -4.15 -8.54
C ASP A 174 -27.73 -3.53 -9.06
N ASP A 175 -26.92 -2.92 -8.18
CA ASP A 175 -25.66 -2.26 -8.58
C ASP A 175 -24.52 -3.29 -8.75
N ASN A 176 -24.61 -4.08 -9.82
CA ASN A 176 -23.59 -5.05 -10.19
C ASN A 176 -22.37 -4.34 -10.76
N VAL A 177 -21.30 -4.25 -9.95
CA VAL A 177 -20.03 -3.69 -10.40
C VAL A 177 -19.27 -4.70 -11.26
N ALA A 178 -19.06 -4.35 -12.53
CA ALA A 178 -18.17 -5.05 -13.44
C ALA A 178 -16.74 -4.49 -13.36
N PHE A 179 -15.77 -5.40 -13.47
CA PHE A 179 -14.34 -5.10 -13.52
C PHE A 179 -13.77 -5.37 -14.91
N ASP A 180 -12.86 -4.51 -15.34
CA ASP A 180 -12.17 -4.62 -16.61
C ASP A 180 -11.07 -5.69 -16.55
N ALA A 181 -10.81 -6.35 -17.68
CA ALA A 181 -9.67 -7.25 -17.79
C ALA A 181 -8.36 -6.53 -17.45
N PRO A 182 -7.40 -7.20 -16.77
CA PRO A 182 -6.10 -6.61 -16.46
C PRO A 182 -5.42 -6.04 -17.70
N LYS A 183 -4.91 -4.81 -17.60
CA LYS A 183 -4.13 -4.21 -18.69
C LYS A 183 -2.67 -4.68 -18.62
N PRO A 184 -2.04 -5.03 -19.75
CA PRO A 184 -0.63 -5.35 -19.76
C PRO A 184 0.20 -4.14 -19.33
N ARG A 185 1.31 -4.41 -18.66
CA ARG A 185 2.28 -3.37 -18.26
C ARG A 185 2.81 -2.66 -19.50
N LYS A 186 2.87 -1.33 -19.44
CA LYS A 186 3.53 -0.54 -20.49
C LYS A 186 5.02 -0.88 -20.52
N PRO A 187 5.60 -1.16 -21.68
CA PRO A 187 7.04 -1.42 -21.77
C PRO A 187 7.82 -0.18 -21.31
N VAL A 188 8.92 -0.42 -20.60
CA VAL A 188 9.88 0.63 -20.25
C VAL A 188 10.62 1.03 -21.52
N PRO A 189 10.73 2.34 -21.85
CA PRO A 189 11.47 2.76 -23.02
C PRO A 189 12.96 2.39 -22.89
N PRO A 190 13.69 2.18 -24.00
CA PRO A 190 15.14 2.01 -23.96
C PRO A 190 15.85 3.16 -23.25
N ASP A 191 16.89 2.85 -22.47
CA ASP A 191 17.71 3.86 -21.78
C ASP A 191 18.34 4.88 -22.75
N ALA A 192 18.64 4.45 -23.99
CA ALA A 192 19.19 5.30 -25.04
C ALA A 192 18.20 6.38 -25.55
N ASP A 193 16.90 6.22 -25.29
CA ASP A 193 15.87 7.17 -25.71
C ASP A 193 15.66 8.30 -24.69
N ILE A 194 16.31 8.20 -23.51
CA ILE A 194 16.20 9.18 -22.44
C ILE A 194 17.31 10.23 -22.57
N ASP A 195 16.93 11.51 -22.58
CA ASP A 195 17.89 12.62 -22.40
C ASP A 195 18.40 12.64 -20.96
N VAL A 196 19.45 11.86 -20.70
CA VAL A 196 20.05 11.70 -19.37
C VAL A 196 20.65 13.02 -18.86
N SER A 197 21.20 13.85 -19.75
CA SER A 197 21.76 15.14 -19.34
C SER A 197 20.66 16.08 -18.86
N GLY A 198 19.61 16.24 -19.67
CA GLY A 198 18.45 17.04 -19.30
C GLY A 198 17.75 16.52 -18.05
N LEU A 199 17.65 15.19 -17.88
CA LEU A 199 17.09 14.58 -16.68
C LEU A 199 17.90 14.96 -15.43
N ARG A 200 19.24 14.92 -15.50
CA ARG A 200 20.12 15.29 -14.38
C ARG A 200 20.02 16.78 -14.06
N ASP A 201 19.99 17.64 -15.07
CA ASP A 201 19.85 19.08 -14.89
C ASP A 201 18.50 19.43 -14.25
N ALA A 202 17.42 18.80 -14.71
CA ALA A 202 16.09 18.98 -14.14
C ALA A 202 16.01 18.47 -12.69
N TRP A 203 16.63 17.34 -12.38
CA TRP A 203 16.68 16.78 -11.02
C TRP A 203 17.47 17.70 -10.09
N ALA A 204 18.60 18.23 -10.53
CA ALA A 204 19.41 19.20 -9.78
C ALA A 204 18.61 20.47 -9.43
N ALA A 205 17.71 20.88 -10.32
CA ALA A 205 16.91 22.10 -10.20
C ALA A 205 15.63 21.95 -9.36
N MET A 206 15.32 20.73 -8.89
CA MET A 206 14.12 20.48 -8.10
C MET A 206 14.09 21.32 -6.81
N LYS A 207 12.89 21.80 -6.47
CA LYS A 207 12.65 22.57 -5.23
C LYS A 207 11.65 21.89 -4.30
N ASP A 208 10.95 20.88 -4.78
CA ASP A 208 10.01 20.10 -4.00
C ASP A 208 10.01 18.64 -4.45
N THR A 209 9.85 17.69 -3.52
CA THR A 209 9.84 16.25 -3.84
C THR A 209 8.69 15.84 -4.76
N HIS A 210 7.59 16.59 -4.77
CA HIS A 210 6.42 16.34 -5.61
C HIS A 210 6.68 16.71 -7.09
N GLU A 211 7.69 17.55 -7.39
CA GLU A 211 8.12 17.85 -8.77
C GLU A 211 8.71 16.63 -9.47
N PHE A 212 9.17 15.62 -8.69
CA PHE A 212 9.80 14.41 -9.23
C PHE A 212 8.91 13.68 -10.23
N PHE A 213 7.62 13.54 -9.94
CA PHE A 213 6.68 12.84 -10.83
C PHE A 213 6.51 13.57 -12.17
N GLU A 214 6.38 14.89 -12.13
CA GLU A 214 6.24 15.70 -13.35
C GLU A 214 7.52 15.69 -14.18
N MET A 215 8.69 15.71 -13.52
CA MET A 215 9.98 15.56 -14.17
C MET A 215 10.09 14.21 -14.90
N LEU A 216 9.79 13.09 -14.23
CA LEU A 216 9.81 11.77 -14.88
C LEU A 216 8.91 11.73 -16.11
N ARG A 217 7.68 12.26 -15.99
CA ARG A 217 6.74 12.36 -17.11
C ARG A 217 7.29 13.19 -18.27
N ARG A 218 7.94 14.32 -17.99
CA ARG A 218 8.53 15.21 -19.01
C ARG A 218 9.61 14.49 -19.84
N PHE A 219 10.44 13.66 -19.21
CA PHE A 219 11.50 12.92 -19.89
C PHE A 219 11.06 11.55 -20.40
N GLY A 220 9.81 11.15 -20.15
CA GLY A 220 9.30 9.82 -20.51
C GLY A 220 10.00 8.68 -19.76
N ALA A 221 10.71 8.98 -18.68
CA ALA A 221 11.48 7.99 -17.94
C ALA A 221 10.59 7.26 -16.93
N GLU A 222 10.73 5.93 -16.86
CA GLU A 222 10.20 5.17 -15.74
C GLU A 222 11.01 5.48 -14.46
N ARG A 223 10.40 5.34 -13.28
CA ARG A 223 11.01 5.71 -12.00
C ARG A 223 12.34 5.01 -11.77
N GLN A 224 12.38 3.68 -11.76
CA GLN A 224 13.58 2.88 -11.53
C GLN A 224 14.62 3.08 -12.64
N GLN A 225 14.18 3.25 -13.89
CA GLN A 225 15.04 3.66 -15.00
C GLN A 225 15.73 5.00 -14.72
N ALA A 226 14.99 6.02 -14.29
CA ALA A 226 15.57 7.30 -13.92
C ALA A 226 16.57 7.17 -12.77
N LEU A 227 16.28 6.32 -11.77
CA LEU A 227 17.23 6.06 -10.67
C LEU A 227 18.53 5.45 -11.21
N ARG A 228 18.46 4.47 -12.11
CA ARG A 228 19.64 3.85 -12.73
C ARG A 228 20.45 4.84 -13.57
N LEU A 229 19.78 5.66 -14.39
CA LEU A 229 20.43 6.62 -15.29
C LEU A 229 21.12 7.79 -14.55
N THR A 230 20.70 8.06 -13.31
CA THR A 230 21.28 9.11 -12.46
C THR A 230 22.15 8.56 -11.32
N GLN A 231 22.53 7.28 -11.39
CA GLN A 231 23.43 6.66 -10.43
C GLN A 231 24.78 7.38 -10.36
N GLY A 232 25.25 7.60 -9.13
CA GLY A 232 26.46 8.35 -8.81
C GLY A 232 26.26 9.87 -8.71
N ALA A 233 25.16 10.41 -9.23
CA ALA A 233 24.82 11.83 -9.10
C ALA A 233 23.77 12.06 -8.01
N PHE A 234 22.62 11.39 -8.13
CA PHE A 234 21.49 11.53 -7.19
C PHE A 234 21.16 10.23 -6.48
N THR A 235 21.57 9.11 -7.04
CA THR A 235 21.19 7.78 -6.56
C THR A 235 22.40 6.86 -6.37
N GLU A 236 22.25 5.92 -5.45
CA GLU A 236 23.20 4.83 -5.24
C GLU A 236 22.43 3.53 -5.08
N ALA A 237 22.87 2.47 -5.76
CA ALA A 237 22.31 1.15 -5.55
C ALA A 237 22.74 0.61 -4.18
N LEU A 238 21.80 0.05 -3.45
CA LEU A 238 22.00 -0.56 -2.13
C LEU A 238 22.00 -2.09 -2.23
N ALA A 239 22.68 -2.76 -1.30
CA ALA A 239 22.74 -4.22 -1.25
C ALA A 239 21.38 -4.82 -0.85
N GLU A 240 21.19 -6.11 -1.16
CA GLU A 240 19.91 -6.82 -0.99
C GLU A 240 19.37 -6.83 0.45
N ASP A 241 20.26 -6.83 1.45
CA ASP A 241 19.93 -6.86 2.88
C ASP A 241 19.66 -5.47 3.48
N SER A 242 19.77 -4.40 2.70
CA SER A 242 19.70 -3.02 3.18
C SER A 242 18.36 -2.67 3.85
N VAL A 243 17.26 -3.23 3.39
CA VAL A 243 15.93 -2.99 4.00
C VAL A 243 15.87 -3.60 5.40
N THR A 244 16.40 -4.81 5.57
CA THR A 244 16.46 -5.47 6.88
C THR A 244 17.38 -4.71 7.82
N ARG A 245 18.55 -4.25 7.35
CA ARG A 245 19.44 -3.41 8.16
C ARG A 245 18.78 -2.09 8.55
N LEU A 246 18.21 -1.37 7.58
CA LEU A 246 17.50 -0.11 7.82
C LEU A 246 16.47 -0.22 8.95
N LEU A 247 15.61 -1.24 8.90
CA LEU A 247 14.56 -1.42 9.91
C LEU A 247 15.13 -1.76 11.29
N ASN A 248 16.14 -2.62 11.36
CA ASN A 248 16.79 -2.97 12.64
C ASN A 248 17.56 -1.78 13.23
N ASP A 249 18.29 -1.04 12.41
CA ASP A 249 19.06 0.13 12.84
C ASP A 249 18.13 1.27 13.28
N ALA A 250 17.00 1.44 12.58
CA ALA A 250 15.97 2.41 12.97
C ALA A 250 15.35 2.03 14.33
N ALA A 251 15.05 0.75 14.53
CA ALA A 251 14.53 0.26 15.81
C ALA A 251 15.55 0.36 16.95
N GLY A 252 16.82 0.05 16.69
CA GLY A 252 17.90 0.11 17.69
C GLY A 252 18.25 1.55 18.11
N SER A 253 18.20 2.50 17.18
CA SER A 253 18.47 3.92 17.45
C SER A 253 17.25 4.69 17.94
N GLY A 254 16.04 4.19 17.69
CA GLY A 254 14.79 4.90 17.96
C GLY A 254 14.56 6.11 17.05
N VAL A 255 15.29 6.21 15.94
CA VAL A 255 15.07 7.29 14.96
C VAL A 255 13.66 7.18 14.38
N SER A 256 12.96 8.30 14.35
CA SER A 256 11.63 8.34 13.75
C SER A 256 11.73 8.34 12.22
N ILE A 257 11.01 7.42 11.59
CA ILE A 257 11.01 7.23 10.14
C ILE A 257 9.62 7.46 9.58
N MET A 258 9.55 7.59 8.26
CA MET A 258 8.31 7.49 7.51
C MET A 258 8.37 6.29 6.57
N VAL A 259 7.29 5.51 6.50
CA VAL A 259 7.17 4.34 5.62
C VAL A 259 5.97 4.53 4.71
N PHE A 260 6.24 4.66 3.41
CA PHE A 260 5.24 4.86 2.37
C PHE A 260 5.04 3.54 1.63
N VAL A 261 3.81 3.02 1.62
CA VAL A 261 3.45 1.83 0.83
C VAL A 261 2.38 2.21 -0.19
N PRO A 262 2.73 2.23 -1.49
CA PRO A 262 1.84 2.66 -2.54
C PRO A 262 1.11 1.49 -3.23
N ASN A 263 -0.06 1.78 -3.75
CA ASN A 263 -0.64 1.17 -4.95
C ASN A 263 -1.23 2.29 -5.83
N PRO A 264 -1.77 1.99 -7.03
CA PRO A 264 -2.25 3.05 -7.93
C PRO A 264 -3.31 3.98 -7.33
N GLY A 265 -4.14 3.49 -6.40
CA GLY A 265 -5.26 4.26 -5.84
C GLY A 265 -5.00 4.86 -4.46
N CYS A 266 -3.96 4.42 -3.74
CA CYS A 266 -3.70 4.83 -2.37
C CYS A 266 -2.20 4.73 -2.02
N ILE A 267 -1.68 5.72 -1.29
CA ILE A 267 -0.42 5.63 -0.58
C ILE A 267 -0.71 5.79 0.90
N GLN A 268 -0.31 4.79 1.69
CA GLN A 268 -0.42 4.85 3.14
C GLN A 268 0.93 5.09 3.78
N ILE A 269 0.95 6.00 4.75
CA ILE A 269 2.15 6.54 5.34
C ILE A 269 2.13 6.24 6.85
N HIS A 270 3.18 5.59 7.33
CA HIS A 270 3.50 5.60 8.75
C HIS A 270 4.46 6.74 9.01
N THR A 271 4.29 7.45 10.13
CA THR A 271 5.29 8.38 10.67
C THR A 271 5.50 8.06 12.14
N GLY A 272 6.74 7.76 12.52
CA GLY A 272 7.08 7.37 13.89
C GLY A 272 8.30 6.46 13.97
N PRO A 273 8.76 6.15 15.20
CA PRO A 273 9.73 5.10 15.42
C PRO A 273 9.08 3.73 15.15
N VAL A 274 9.92 2.77 14.78
CA VAL A 274 9.59 1.34 14.72
C VAL A 274 10.36 0.60 15.82
N SER A 275 9.85 -0.54 16.31
CA SER A 275 10.53 -1.23 17.43
C SER A 275 10.62 -2.75 17.31
N ASN A 276 9.53 -3.43 16.95
CA ASN A 276 9.46 -4.89 16.97
C ASN A 276 9.71 -5.46 15.57
N ILE A 277 10.98 -5.58 15.21
CA ILE A 277 11.40 -6.09 13.91
C ILE A 277 11.53 -7.61 13.95
N ARG A 278 10.78 -8.32 13.11
CA ARG A 278 10.73 -9.79 13.10
C ARG A 278 10.87 -10.35 11.67
N PRO A 279 11.92 -11.12 11.36
CA PRO A 279 11.93 -11.92 10.15
C PRO A 279 10.94 -13.09 10.28
N LEU A 280 10.37 -13.52 9.16
CA LEU A 280 9.56 -14.73 9.09
C LEU A 280 9.79 -15.43 7.75
N ASP A 281 10.31 -16.65 7.80
CA ASP A 281 10.42 -17.52 6.64
C ASP A 281 9.30 -18.57 6.70
N THR A 282 8.60 -18.75 5.58
CA THR A 282 7.50 -19.70 5.49
C THR A 282 7.94 -20.99 4.80
N ALA A 283 7.22 -22.09 5.05
CA ALA A 283 7.45 -23.36 4.37
C ALA A 283 7.30 -23.27 2.83
N SER A 284 6.60 -22.25 2.32
CA SER A 284 6.44 -21.98 0.89
C SER A 284 7.66 -21.28 0.25
N GLY A 285 8.68 -20.94 1.05
CA GLY A 285 9.86 -20.19 0.59
C GLY A 285 9.70 -18.67 0.63
N ALA A 286 8.51 -18.14 0.93
CA ALA A 286 8.33 -16.70 1.15
C ALA A 286 9.13 -16.23 2.37
N ARG A 287 9.89 -15.14 2.22
CA ARG A 287 10.70 -14.52 3.27
C ARG A 287 10.18 -13.12 3.56
N TRP A 288 9.89 -12.85 4.82
CA TRP A 288 9.29 -11.60 5.26
C TRP A 288 10.21 -10.88 6.25
N ILE A 289 10.25 -9.55 6.15
CA ILE A 289 10.63 -8.68 7.26
C ILE A 289 9.39 -7.96 7.76
N ASN A 290 9.17 -8.00 9.07
CA ASN A 290 7.96 -7.46 9.69
C ASN A 290 8.28 -6.38 10.70
N VAL A 291 7.47 -5.33 10.73
CA VAL A 291 7.30 -4.46 11.91
C VAL A 291 6.01 -4.91 12.57
N LEU A 292 6.06 -5.25 13.87
CA LEU A 292 4.92 -5.75 14.65
C LEU A 292 4.68 -4.87 15.87
N ASP A 293 4.47 -3.57 15.64
CA ASP A 293 4.28 -2.57 16.68
C ASP A 293 2.81 -2.38 17.02
N LYS A 294 2.53 -1.83 18.21
CA LYS A 294 1.16 -1.46 18.58
C LYS A 294 0.67 -0.35 17.64
N GLY A 295 -0.38 -0.63 16.88
CA GLY A 295 -1.01 0.31 15.97
C GLY A 295 -0.23 0.56 14.66
N PHE A 296 0.84 -0.19 14.38
CA PHE A 296 1.48 -0.21 13.07
C PHE A 296 2.09 -1.59 12.78
N ASN A 297 1.64 -2.22 11.69
CA ASN A 297 2.29 -3.41 11.16
C ASN A 297 2.74 -3.17 9.72
N LEU A 298 3.93 -3.67 9.41
CA LEU A 298 4.48 -3.72 8.06
C LEU A 298 4.86 -5.16 7.78
N HIS A 299 4.49 -5.68 6.61
CA HIS A 299 4.91 -6.99 6.14
C HIS A 299 5.50 -6.83 4.75
N LEU A 300 6.82 -6.98 4.60
CA LEU A 300 7.51 -6.80 3.33
C LEU A 300 8.20 -8.10 2.92
N ARG A 301 7.94 -8.56 1.69
CA ARG A 301 8.55 -9.76 1.09
C ARG A 301 9.97 -9.48 0.63
N THR A 302 10.97 -9.84 1.42
CA THR A 302 12.38 -9.60 1.09
C THR A 302 12.84 -10.49 -0.06
N ASP A 303 12.23 -11.65 -0.27
CA ASP A 303 12.52 -12.52 -1.41
C ASP A 303 12.02 -11.98 -2.76
N LEU A 304 11.11 -11.00 -2.75
CA LEU A 304 10.63 -10.35 -3.97
C LEU A 304 11.41 -9.08 -4.34
N ILE A 305 12.35 -8.63 -3.50
CA ILE A 305 13.17 -7.45 -3.79
C ILE A 305 14.01 -7.71 -5.04
N GLY A 306 13.88 -6.83 -6.04
CA GLY A 306 14.69 -6.80 -7.25
C GLY A 306 15.77 -5.72 -7.21
N ALA A 307 15.49 -4.58 -6.59
CA ALA A 307 16.49 -3.52 -6.40
C ALA A 307 16.14 -2.61 -5.22
N THR A 308 17.17 -2.11 -4.54
CA THR A 308 17.02 -1.08 -3.50
C THR A 308 17.92 0.11 -3.85
N TRP A 309 17.39 1.32 -3.72
CA TRP A 309 18.10 2.55 -4.08
C TRP A 309 18.09 3.55 -2.94
N LEU A 310 19.24 4.16 -2.67
CA LEU A 310 19.31 5.42 -1.97
C LEU A 310 19.10 6.55 -2.98
N VAL A 311 18.19 7.47 -2.70
CA VAL A 311 17.76 8.51 -3.64
C VAL A 311 17.79 9.86 -2.95
N ARG A 312 18.51 10.83 -3.52
CA ARG A 312 18.62 12.20 -3.01
C ARG A 312 17.90 13.16 -3.95
N LYS A 313 16.92 13.89 -3.42
CA LYS A 313 16.12 14.88 -4.15
C LYS A 313 16.37 16.25 -3.54
N PRO A 314 16.93 17.21 -4.31
CA PRO A 314 17.03 18.58 -3.86
C PRO A 314 15.65 19.18 -3.61
N THR A 315 15.54 19.98 -2.55
CA THR A 315 14.36 20.78 -2.22
C THR A 315 14.79 22.16 -1.74
N ALA A 316 13.84 23.09 -1.63
CA ALA A 316 14.06 24.39 -0.98
C ALA A 316 14.53 24.26 0.47
N ASP A 317 14.17 23.16 1.15
CA ASP A 317 14.55 22.84 2.53
C ASP A 317 15.84 22.00 2.60
N GLY A 318 16.62 21.91 1.53
CA GLY A 318 17.81 21.07 1.42
C GLY A 318 17.53 19.69 0.80
N ILE A 319 18.50 18.78 0.90
CA ILE A 319 18.36 17.44 0.31
C ILE A 319 17.39 16.58 1.12
N VAL A 320 16.46 15.93 0.43
CA VAL A 320 15.64 14.84 0.96
C VAL A 320 16.16 13.50 0.42
N THR A 321 16.54 12.61 1.32
CA THR A 321 17.10 11.29 1.11
C THR A 321 16.07 10.22 1.42
N SER A 322 15.82 9.34 0.47
CA SER A 322 14.90 8.20 0.62
C SER A 322 15.56 6.89 0.27
N VAL A 323 15.15 5.82 0.93
CA VAL A 323 15.42 4.44 0.48
C VAL A 323 14.20 3.92 -0.24
N GLU A 324 14.35 3.60 -1.52
CA GLU A 324 13.26 3.14 -2.39
C GLU A 324 13.49 1.68 -2.78
N VAL A 325 12.49 0.83 -2.54
CA VAL A 325 12.59 -0.63 -2.72
C VAL A 325 11.67 -1.05 -3.87
N PHE A 326 12.21 -1.76 -4.84
CA PHE A 326 11.51 -2.24 -6.02
C PHE A 326 11.53 -3.76 -6.06
N ASP A 327 10.43 -4.34 -6.51
CA ASP A 327 10.35 -5.79 -6.71
C ASP A 327 11.07 -6.23 -7.99
N GLN A 328 11.14 -7.55 -8.22
CA GLN A 328 11.74 -8.14 -9.42
C GLN A 328 11.02 -7.76 -10.72
N SER A 329 9.76 -7.32 -10.64
CA SER A 329 9.02 -6.78 -11.78
C SER A 329 9.32 -5.29 -12.02
N GLY A 330 10.00 -4.62 -11.09
CA GLY A 330 10.27 -3.19 -11.12
C GLY A 330 9.11 -2.34 -10.64
N ASP A 331 8.21 -2.87 -9.81
CA ASP A 331 7.17 -2.10 -9.13
C ASP A 331 7.66 -1.64 -7.75
N LEU A 332 7.23 -0.44 -7.34
CA LEU A 332 7.64 0.17 -6.08
C LEU A 332 6.98 -0.54 -4.89
N MET A 333 7.77 -1.23 -4.08
CA MET A 333 7.34 -1.98 -2.90
C MET A 333 7.06 -1.05 -1.72
N ALA A 334 8.02 -0.17 -1.42
CA ALA A 334 7.97 0.77 -0.30
C ALA A 334 9.01 1.89 -0.48
N MET A 335 8.79 3.02 0.19
CA MET A 335 9.79 4.07 0.36
C MET A 335 9.95 4.40 1.85
N PHE A 336 11.19 4.62 2.27
CA PHE A 336 11.56 5.00 3.63
C PHE A 336 12.20 6.39 3.64
N PHE A 337 11.82 7.21 4.61
CA PHE A 337 12.35 8.56 4.87
C PHE A 337 12.59 8.74 6.37
N GLY A 338 13.35 9.76 6.77
CA GLY A 338 13.31 10.26 8.15
C GLY A 338 12.05 11.09 8.37
N GLU A 339 11.46 11.05 9.57
CA GLU A 339 10.35 11.95 9.91
C GLU A 339 10.76 13.41 9.70
N ARG A 340 9.93 14.16 8.99
CA ARG A 340 10.21 15.57 8.67
C ARG A 340 8.93 16.39 8.70
N LYS A 341 9.02 17.61 9.25
CA LYS A 341 7.97 18.64 9.10
C LYS A 341 8.29 19.55 7.92
N PRO A 342 7.28 20.07 7.20
CA PRO A 342 7.52 21.07 6.15
C PRO A 342 8.40 22.22 6.63
N GLY A 343 9.36 22.67 5.81
CA GLY A 343 10.29 23.74 6.16
C GLY A 343 11.52 23.30 6.98
N MET A 344 11.62 22.02 7.35
CA MET A 344 12.75 21.49 8.12
C MET A 344 13.64 20.60 7.25
N HIS A 345 14.95 20.61 7.56
CA HIS A 345 15.91 19.64 7.05
C HIS A 345 15.60 18.21 7.55
N GLU A 346 16.19 17.21 6.88
CA GLU A 346 16.13 15.83 7.36
C GLU A 346 16.81 15.65 8.71
N LEU A 347 16.26 14.71 9.50
CA LEU A 347 16.88 14.29 10.75
C LEU A 347 18.32 13.85 10.50
N GLU A 348 19.24 14.33 11.33
CA GLU A 348 20.64 13.90 11.29
C GLU A 348 20.75 12.38 11.50
N GLY A 349 20.04 11.84 12.49
CA GLY A 349 20.02 10.38 12.71
C GLY A 349 19.49 9.57 11.52
N TRP A 350 18.60 10.13 10.70
CA TRP A 350 18.19 9.47 9.45
C TRP A 350 19.32 9.47 8.42
N ARG A 351 20.00 10.62 8.25
CA ARG A 351 21.15 10.75 7.33
C ARG A 351 22.28 9.81 7.72
N ASP A 352 22.57 9.70 9.01
CA ASP A 352 23.61 8.80 9.53
C ASP A 352 23.25 7.33 9.29
N LEU A 353 21.99 6.95 9.52
CA LEU A 353 21.51 5.59 9.28
C LEU A 353 21.67 5.21 7.80
N VAL A 354 21.16 6.03 6.88
CA VAL A 354 21.21 5.68 5.44
C VAL A 354 22.62 5.78 4.84
N ALA A 355 23.52 6.54 5.46
CA ALA A 355 24.93 6.58 5.09
C ALA A 355 25.64 5.25 5.38
N GLN A 356 25.22 4.51 6.40
CA GLN A 356 25.80 3.23 6.81
C GLN A 356 25.26 2.02 6.01
N LEU A 357 24.18 2.21 5.23
CA LEU A 357 23.62 1.12 4.45
C LEU A 357 24.60 0.61 3.38
N PRO A 358 24.77 -0.72 3.25
CA PRO A 358 25.72 -1.29 2.31
C PRO A 358 25.37 -0.93 0.87
N ARG A 359 26.35 -0.45 0.10
CA ARG A 359 26.18 -0.18 -1.33
C ARG A 359 26.31 -1.47 -2.13
N ALA A 360 25.54 -1.59 -3.22
CA ALA A 360 25.65 -2.73 -4.11
C ALA A 360 27.08 -2.84 -4.68
N GLY A 361 27.66 -4.04 -4.65
CA GLY A 361 29.00 -4.30 -5.19
C GLY A 361 30.18 -3.93 -4.27
N GLN A 362 29.95 -3.35 -3.09
CA GLN A 362 30.98 -3.22 -2.06
C GLN A 362 30.98 -4.47 -1.19
N ARG A 363 32.07 -5.26 -1.21
CA ARG A 363 32.27 -6.34 -0.22
C ARG A 363 32.60 -5.68 1.11
N GLU A 364 31.92 -6.05 2.19
CA GLU A 364 32.36 -5.74 3.56
C GLU A 364 33.77 -6.32 3.74
N GLU A 365 34.78 -5.45 3.84
CA GLU A 365 36.05 -5.84 4.46
C GLU A 365 35.74 -6.09 5.94
N VAL A 366 35.54 -7.37 6.28
CA VAL A 366 35.48 -7.81 7.67
C VAL A 366 36.85 -7.50 8.27
N ALA A 367 36.92 -6.45 9.10
CA ALA A 367 38.08 -6.17 9.92
C ALA A 367 38.34 -7.38 10.82
N ALA A 368 39.51 -7.99 10.66
CA ALA A 368 39.97 -9.18 11.37
C ALA A 368 40.31 -8.90 12.85
#